data_AF-A0A158GLJ5-F1
#
_entry.id   AF-A0A158GLJ5-F1
#
_cell.length_a   1.000
_cell.length_b   1.000
_cell.length_c   1.000
_cell.angle_alpha   90.00
_cell.angle_beta   90.00
_cell.angle_gamma   90.00
#
_symmetry.space_group_name_H-M   'P 1'
#
loop_
_entity.id
_entity.type
_entity.pdbx_description
1 polymer ?
#
loop_
_entity_poly.entity_id
_entity_poly.type
_entity_poly.pdbx_seq_one_letter_code
_entity_poly.pdbx_strand_id
1 'polypeptide(L)'
;MNHSHVQYDHALTERFVALLHRTIGLDAESIGSGAIVRAVRERFTAWREANASEATLDDYWHEVNAAPEQLQDLIEAVVVPETWFFRDAEAFAALVRLARLRLHDHPEKRVRVLSLPCSTGEEAYSIAMAFCDSGIAPERFAVEAIDVSERALANARRAHYGRNAFRGHAIGFRDRHFERTNDGWRLNAAIAERVRFTHANLLQLDPHAFERFDFVFCRNVLIYFDPATQSAALRVLDALLADGGMLFVGPAETGLMMREGMRSAKIPLAFAFQRAEPEAQPVAAAPIKPWIAPSKPLPAWTVPAPRPVTPAPWLIKPVAVKRDDTAATLTQARALADAGQLDAAEVAARAYLESHTSSADAYYLLGVIADARDDRAASRSQYKRALYLDPAHREALTHLAALLQIDGDAAGAGLLLARAERLEARPR
;
A
#
# COMPACT_ATOMS: atom_id res chain seq x y z
N MET A 1 -42.36 -11.96 -5.07
CA MET A 1 -41.70 -12.72 -6.16
C MET A 1 -40.23 -12.36 -6.39
N ASN A 2 -39.52 -11.68 -5.46
CA ASN A 2 -38.16 -11.17 -5.74
C ASN A 2 -37.03 -11.75 -4.86
N HIS A 3 -37.31 -12.72 -3.99
CA HIS A 3 -36.27 -13.29 -3.09
C HIS A 3 -35.41 -14.37 -3.78
N SER A 4 -35.99 -15.12 -4.72
CA SER A 4 -35.29 -16.21 -5.43
C SER A 4 -34.20 -15.69 -6.37
N HIS A 5 -34.46 -14.59 -7.10
CA HIS A 5 -33.45 -13.97 -7.98
C HIS A 5 -32.30 -13.33 -7.19
N VAL A 6 -32.59 -12.64 -6.09
CA VAL A 6 -31.56 -12.02 -5.23
C VAL A 6 -30.65 -13.07 -4.59
N GLN A 7 -31.21 -14.20 -4.17
CA GLN A 7 -30.43 -15.30 -3.58
C GLN A 7 -29.58 -16.04 -4.63
N TYR A 8 -30.09 -16.20 -5.85
CA TYR A 8 -29.36 -16.79 -6.97
C TYR A 8 -28.16 -15.93 -7.38
N ASP A 9 -28.36 -14.62 -7.52
CA ASP A 9 -27.29 -13.66 -7.85
C ASP A 9 -26.21 -13.62 -6.76
N HIS A 10 -26.58 -13.77 -5.49
CA HIS A 10 -25.63 -13.86 -4.39
C HIS A 10 -24.75 -15.12 -4.49
N ALA A 11 -25.34 -16.29 -4.71
CA ALA A 11 -24.58 -17.54 -4.84
C ALA A 11 -23.65 -17.52 -6.06
N LEU A 12 -24.06 -16.89 -7.16
CA LEU A 12 -23.22 -16.67 -8.34
C LEU A 12 -22.07 -15.72 -8.07
N THR A 13 -22.31 -14.63 -7.34
CA THR A 13 -21.26 -13.70 -6.94
C THR A 13 -20.18 -14.40 -6.11
N GLU A 14 -20.56 -15.27 -5.18
CA GLU A 14 -19.60 -16.07 -4.39
C GLU A 14 -18.71 -16.96 -5.29
N ARG A 15 -19.23 -17.47 -6.41
CA ARG A 15 -18.43 -18.22 -7.39
C ARG A 15 -17.36 -17.33 -8.03
N PHE A 16 -17.69 -16.08 -8.38
CA PHE A 16 -16.71 -15.13 -8.91
C PHE A 16 -15.67 -14.73 -7.87
N VAL A 17 -16.07 -14.55 -6.61
CA VAL A 17 -15.14 -14.32 -5.50
C VAL A 17 -14.14 -15.48 -5.39
N ALA A 18 -14.63 -16.72 -5.34
CA ALA A 18 -13.78 -17.91 -5.27
C ALA A 18 -12.87 -18.08 -6.50
N LEU A 19 -13.35 -17.68 -7.68
CA LEU A 19 -12.55 -17.69 -8.92
C LEU A 19 -11.41 -16.67 -8.85
N LEU A 20 -11.69 -15.42 -8.47
CA LEU A 20 -10.67 -14.37 -8.33
C LEU A 20 -9.66 -14.70 -7.24
N HIS A 21 -10.13 -15.24 -6.11
CA HIS A 21 -9.28 -15.75 -5.04
C HIS A 21 -8.32 -16.82 -5.54
N ARG A 22 -8.84 -17.88 -6.19
CA ARG A 22 -7.99 -18.95 -6.75
C ARG A 22 -7.03 -18.46 -7.83
N THR A 23 -7.44 -17.47 -8.63
CA THR A 23 -6.68 -17.04 -9.80
C THR A 23 -5.58 -16.06 -9.42
N ILE A 24 -5.91 -15.00 -8.68
CA ILE A 24 -4.99 -13.88 -8.39
C ILE A 24 -4.73 -13.68 -6.90
N GLY A 25 -5.24 -14.57 -6.03
CA GLY A 25 -5.03 -14.50 -4.59
C GLY A 25 -5.92 -13.50 -3.85
N LEU A 26 -6.84 -12.84 -4.56
CA LEU A 26 -7.62 -11.74 -4.02
C LEU A 26 -8.61 -12.22 -2.96
N ASP A 27 -8.49 -11.66 -1.76
CA ASP A 27 -9.38 -11.92 -0.64
C ASP A 27 -10.52 -10.89 -0.56
N ALA A 28 -11.75 -11.39 -0.50
CA ALA A 28 -12.95 -10.57 -0.47
C ALA A 28 -13.14 -9.79 0.84
N GLU A 29 -12.65 -10.32 1.97
CA GLU A 29 -12.69 -9.60 3.24
C GLU A 29 -11.75 -8.38 3.21
N SER A 30 -10.60 -8.53 2.56
CA SER A 30 -9.58 -7.49 2.44
C SER A 30 -9.93 -6.38 1.45
N ILE A 31 -10.43 -6.72 0.25
CA ILE A 31 -10.83 -5.71 -0.75
C ILE A 31 -12.25 -5.15 -0.51
N GLY A 32 -13.07 -5.90 0.22
CA GLY A 32 -14.49 -5.67 0.41
C GLY A 32 -15.32 -6.33 -0.68
N SER A 33 -16.20 -7.26 -0.28
CA SER A 33 -17.10 -8.00 -1.18
C SER A 33 -17.90 -7.11 -2.14
N GLY A 34 -18.29 -5.92 -1.67
CA GLY A 34 -18.98 -4.93 -2.51
C GLY A 34 -18.16 -4.43 -3.72
N ALA A 35 -16.83 -4.39 -3.65
CA ALA A 35 -15.99 -4.03 -4.79
C ALA A 35 -16.02 -5.11 -5.88
N ILE A 36 -15.91 -6.38 -5.47
CA ILE A 36 -15.99 -7.53 -6.39
C ILE A 36 -17.37 -7.60 -7.03
N VAL A 37 -18.45 -7.46 -6.24
CA VAL A 37 -19.82 -7.44 -6.75
C VAL A 37 -20.01 -6.35 -7.82
N ARG A 38 -19.50 -5.14 -7.56
CA ARG A 38 -19.59 -4.04 -8.53
C ARG A 38 -18.83 -4.35 -9.81
N ALA A 39 -17.60 -4.85 -9.70
CA ALA A 39 -16.79 -5.24 -10.86
C ALA A 39 -17.47 -6.34 -11.69
N VAL A 40 -17.99 -7.37 -11.05
CA VAL A 40 -18.75 -8.45 -11.72
C VAL A 40 -19.96 -7.86 -12.46
N ARG A 41 -20.75 -6.99 -11.81
CA ARG A 41 -21.92 -6.36 -12.43
C ARG A 41 -21.56 -5.46 -13.61
N GLU A 42 -20.52 -4.65 -13.48
CA GLU A 42 -20.03 -3.79 -14.54
C GLU A 42 -19.60 -4.62 -15.75
N ARG A 43 -18.77 -5.64 -15.53
CA ARG A 43 -18.27 -6.51 -16.60
C ARG A 43 -19.38 -7.35 -17.24
N PHE A 44 -20.28 -7.90 -16.44
CA PHE A 44 -21.47 -8.58 -16.95
C PHE A 44 -22.31 -7.65 -17.83
N THR A 45 -22.53 -6.40 -17.41
CA THR A 45 -23.32 -5.44 -18.19
C THR A 45 -22.66 -5.15 -19.54
N ALA A 46 -21.35 -4.86 -19.54
CA ALA A 46 -20.58 -4.60 -20.76
C ALA A 46 -20.56 -5.82 -21.70
N TRP A 47 -20.34 -7.01 -21.16
CA TRP A 47 -20.36 -8.25 -21.93
C TRP A 47 -21.75 -8.53 -22.54
N ARG A 48 -22.82 -8.33 -21.76
CA ARG A 48 -24.20 -8.52 -22.23
C ARG A 48 -24.56 -7.57 -23.37
N GLU A 49 -24.17 -6.30 -23.27
CA GLU A 49 -24.38 -5.31 -24.33
C GLU A 49 -23.69 -5.67 -25.65
N ALA A 50 -22.54 -6.34 -25.58
CA ALA A 50 -21.78 -6.76 -26.76
C ALA A 50 -22.29 -8.06 -27.40
N ASN A 51 -23.01 -8.92 -26.66
CA ASN A 51 -23.35 -10.29 -27.10
C ASN A 51 -24.85 -10.52 -27.29
N ALA A 52 -25.67 -10.29 -26.26
CA ALA A 52 -27.13 -10.50 -26.32
C ALA A 52 -27.84 -9.85 -25.13
N SER A 53 -28.94 -9.13 -25.38
CA SER A 53 -29.70 -8.41 -24.34
C SER A 53 -30.34 -9.31 -23.28
N GLU A 54 -30.61 -10.59 -23.59
CA GLU A 54 -31.25 -11.54 -22.67
C GLU A 54 -30.25 -12.42 -21.90
N ALA A 55 -28.93 -12.21 -22.06
CA ALA A 55 -27.94 -13.04 -21.38
C ALA A 55 -27.97 -12.85 -19.85
N THR A 56 -27.75 -13.95 -19.13
CA THR A 56 -27.80 -14.03 -17.67
C THR A 56 -26.41 -13.98 -17.04
N LEU A 57 -26.36 -13.79 -15.72
CA LEU A 57 -25.10 -13.82 -14.98
C LEU A 57 -24.43 -15.21 -14.98
N ASP A 58 -25.20 -16.29 -15.14
CA ASP A 58 -24.67 -17.66 -15.25
C ASP A 58 -24.05 -17.90 -16.64
N ASP A 59 -24.63 -17.32 -17.70
CA ASP A 59 -24.01 -17.32 -19.04
C ASP A 59 -22.65 -16.61 -19.01
N TYR A 60 -22.60 -15.45 -18.34
CA TYR A 60 -21.34 -14.73 -18.13
C TYR A 60 -20.35 -15.52 -17.27
N TRP A 61 -20.82 -16.24 -16.25
CA TRP A 61 -19.96 -17.15 -15.49
C TRP A 61 -19.33 -18.22 -16.40
N HIS A 62 -20.12 -18.86 -17.26
CA HIS A 62 -19.62 -19.85 -18.20
C HIS A 62 -18.58 -19.26 -19.14
N GLU A 63 -18.85 -18.06 -19.67
CA GLU A 63 -17.93 -17.37 -20.56
C GLU A 63 -16.61 -17.03 -19.85
N VAL A 64 -16.64 -16.47 -18.64
CA VAL A 64 -15.43 -16.15 -17.86
C VAL A 64 -14.57 -17.38 -17.58
N ASN A 65 -15.16 -18.58 -17.50
CA ASN A 65 -14.42 -19.82 -17.33
C ASN A 65 -13.91 -20.42 -18.65
N ALA A 66 -14.52 -20.08 -19.78
CA ALA A 66 -14.17 -20.60 -21.10
C ALA A 66 -13.16 -19.72 -21.86
N ALA A 67 -13.25 -18.40 -21.67
CA ALA A 67 -12.53 -17.39 -22.41
C ALA A 67 -11.55 -16.62 -21.50
N PRO A 68 -10.21 -16.81 -21.65
CA PRO A 68 -9.21 -16.14 -20.82
C PRO A 68 -9.30 -14.60 -20.85
N GLU A 69 -9.71 -14.03 -21.97
CA GLU A 69 -9.91 -12.60 -22.14
C GLU A 69 -11.01 -12.04 -21.22
N GLN A 70 -12.08 -12.79 -20.99
CA GLN A 70 -13.17 -12.36 -20.11
C GLN A 70 -12.77 -12.45 -18.63
N LEU A 71 -11.98 -13.47 -18.26
CA LEU A 71 -11.35 -13.53 -16.95
C LEU A 71 -10.38 -12.38 -16.75
N GLN A 72 -9.56 -12.05 -17.74
CA GLN A 72 -8.63 -10.93 -17.67
C GLN A 72 -9.37 -9.60 -17.49
N ASP A 73 -10.44 -9.37 -18.26
CA ASP A 73 -11.29 -8.18 -18.11
C ASP A 73 -11.93 -8.07 -16.73
N LEU A 74 -12.29 -9.20 -16.11
CA LEU A 74 -12.78 -9.22 -14.73
C LEU A 74 -11.67 -8.90 -13.73
N ILE A 75 -10.46 -9.45 -13.91
CA ILE A 75 -9.29 -9.12 -13.09
C ILE A 75 -9.00 -7.61 -13.16
N GLU A 76 -9.00 -7.04 -14.36
CA GLU A 76 -8.78 -5.61 -14.60
C GLU A 76 -9.80 -4.71 -13.88
N ALA A 77 -11.02 -5.19 -13.67
CA ALA A 77 -12.07 -4.45 -12.98
C ALA A 77 -11.95 -4.51 -11.44
N VAL A 78 -11.27 -5.52 -10.88
CA VAL A 78 -11.08 -5.66 -9.42
C VAL A 78 -9.72 -5.18 -8.93
N VAL A 79 -8.70 -5.16 -9.78
CA VAL A 79 -7.37 -4.64 -9.42
C VAL A 79 -7.47 -3.14 -9.14
N VAL A 80 -6.79 -2.68 -8.08
CA VAL A 80 -6.76 -1.28 -7.66
C VAL A 80 -5.45 -0.63 -8.10
N PRO A 81 -5.42 0.16 -9.20
CA PRO A 81 -4.19 0.70 -9.76
C PRO A 81 -3.82 2.03 -9.10
N GLU A 82 -3.53 2.02 -7.80
CA GLU A 82 -3.08 3.23 -7.11
C GLU A 82 -1.57 3.25 -6.88
N THR A 83 -0.88 4.05 -7.69
CA THR A 83 0.56 4.23 -7.64
C THR A 83 0.94 5.68 -7.97
N TRP A 84 2.15 6.09 -7.58
CA TRP A 84 2.74 7.38 -7.92
C TRP A 84 4.27 7.32 -7.79
N PHE A 85 4.96 8.23 -8.47
CA PHE A 85 6.42 8.27 -8.47
C PHE A 85 6.99 8.54 -7.07
N PHE A 86 8.08 7.85 -6.74
CA PHE A 86 8.81 7.98 -5.47
C PHE A 86 7.93 7.84 -4.21
N ARG A 87 6.90 7.01 -4.28
CA ARG A 87 6.11 6.64 -3.11
C ARG A 87 6.99 5.96 -2.06
N ASP A 88 6.99 6.48 -0.83
CA ASP A 88 7.96 6.14 0.23
C ASP A 88 9.42 6.34 -0.26
N ALA A 89 9.79 7.59 -0.50
CA ALA A 89 11.08 7.99 -1.11
C ALA A 89 12.31 7.39 -0.40
N GLU A 90 12.22 7.14 0.90
CA GLU A 90 13.25 6.52 1.72
C GLU A 90 13.63 5.11 1.27
N ALA A 91 12.69 4.34 0.68
CA ALA A 91 12.98 3.03 0.10
C ALA A 91 13.94 3.12 -1.08
N PHE A 92 13.76 4.11 -1.97
CA PHE A 92 14.66 4.32 -3.12
C PHE A 92 16.02 4.87 -2.69
N ALA A 93 16.06 5.73 -1.67
CA ALA A 93 17.32 6.19 -1.09
C ALA A 93 18.13 5.02 -0.49
N ALA A 94 17.46 4.11 0.21
CA ALA A 94 18.06 2.89 0.73
C ALA A 94 18.55 1.96 -0.40
N LEU A 95 17.73 1.77 -1.44
CA LEU A 95 18.08 0.99 -2.63
C LEU A 95 19.38 1.50 -3.27
N VAL A 96 19.49 2.81 -3.54
CA VAL A 96 20.69 3.41 -4.14
C VAL A 96 21.93 3.15 -3.27
N ARG A 97 21.81 3.32 -1.94
CA ARG A 97 22.91 3.07 -1.01
C ARG A 97 23.36 1.61 -1.06
N LEU A 98 22.43 0.67 -1.00
CA LEU A 98 22.72 -0.77 -1.00
C LEU A 98 23.26 -1.23 -2.36
N ALA A 99 22.73 -0.70 -3.46
CA ALA A 99 23.21 -0.99 -4.81
C ALA A 99 24.66 -0.54 -4.99
N ARG A 100 25.04 0.65 -4.50
CA ARG A 100 26.43 1.12 -4.53
C ARG A 100 27.38 0.21 -3.77
N LEU A 101 26.96 -0.30 -2.60
CA LEU A 101 27.76 -1.26 -1.84
C LEU A 101 27.97 -2.56 -2.64
N ARG A 102 26.89 -3.13 -3.21
CA ARG A 102 27.00 -4.33 -4.06
C ARG A 102 27.90 -4.11 -5.28
N LEU A 103 27.80 -2.98 -5.95
CA LEU A 103 28.63 -2.65 -7.11
C LEU A 103 30.09 -2.38 -6.74
N HIS A 104 30.37 -2.03 -5.48
CA HIS A 104 31.73 -1.91 -4.95
C HIS A 104 32.32 -3.28 -4.64
N ASP A 105 31.57 -4.15 -3.97
CA ASP A 105 32.00 -5.50 -3.59
C ASP A 105 32.10 -6.44 -4.80
N HIS A 106 31.27 -6.21 -5.83
CA HIS A 106 31.22 -6.97 -7.07
C HIS A 106 31.24 -6.04 -8.29
N PRO A 107 32.40 -5.44 -8.62
CA PRO A 107 32.52 -4.44 -9.69
C PRO A 107 32.21 -5.00 -11.10
N GLU A 108 32.31 -6.30 -11.28
CA GLU A 108 32.01 -7.00 -12.53
C GLU A 108 30.50 -7.26 -12.73
N LYS A 109 29.71 -7.18 -11.67
CA LYS A 109 28.27 -7.49 -11.71
C LYS A 109 27.42 -6.25 -11.99
N ARG A 110 26.21 -6.52 -12.48
CA ARG A 110 25.10 -5.58 -12.55
C ARG A 110 24.16 -5.81 -11.37
N VAL A 111 23.52 -4.74 -10.90
CA VAL A 111 22.43 -4.83 -9.92
C VAL A 111 21.12 -5.16 -10.63
N ARG A 112 20.44 -6.23 -10.21
CA ARG A 112 19.13 -6.63 -10.76
C ARG A 112 18.03 -6.28 -9.76
N VAL A 113 17.04 -5.52 -10.21
CA VAL A 113 15.88 -5.12 -9.39
C VAL A 113 14.59 -5.61 -10.03
N LEU A 114 13.71 -6.18 -9.21
CA LEU A 114 12.34 -6.53 -9.58
C LEU A 114 11.35 -5.58 -8.90
N SER A 115 10.39 -5.04 -9.64
CA SER A 115 9.19 -4.36 -9.10
C SER A 115 7.94 -5.18 -9.47
N LEU A 116 7.22 -5.66 -8.46
CA LEU A 116 6.10 -6.60 -8.62
C LEU A 116 5.11 -6.48 -7.46
N PRO A 117 3.84 -6.10 -7.69
CA PRO A 117 3.29 -5.57 -8.93
C PRO A 117 3.86 -4.18 -9.26
N CYS A 118 4.02 -3.88 -10.55
CA CYS A 118 4.55 -2.58 -11.00
C CYS A 118 3.47 -1.56 -11.37
N SER A 119 2.20 -1.98 -11.47
CA SER A 119 1.05 -1.19 -11.89
C SER A 119 1.35 -0.40 -13.18
N THR A 120 1.07 0.90 -13.21
CA THR A 120 1.34 1.77 -14.36
C THR A 120 2.80 2.21 -14.49
N GLY A 121 3.74 1.55 -13.79
CA GLY A 121 5.17 1.66 -13.99
C GLY A 121 5.89 2.71 -13.14
N GLU A 122 5.17 3.52 -12.35
CA GLU A 122 5.76 4.60 -11.56
C GLU A 122 6.86 4.11 -10.59
N GLU A 123 6.68 2.95 -9.96
CA GLU A 123 7.70 2.38 -9.06
C GLU A 123 8.96 1.94 -9.82
N ALA A 124 8.78 1.18 -10.90
CA ALA A 124 9.88 0.68 -11.72
C ALA A 124 10.70 1.82 -12.34
N TYR A 125 10.03 2.87 -12.81
CA TYR A 125 10.71 4.07 -13.31
C TYR A 125 11.33 4.90 -12.19
N SER A 126 10.75 4.93 -10.98
CA SER A 126 11.39 5.57 -9.81
C SER A 126 12.70 4.88 -9.44
N ILE A 127 12.77 3.55 -9.54
CA ILE A 127 14.02 2.78 -9.38
C ILE A 127 15.06 3.23 -10.42
N ALA A 128 14.70 3.22 -11.71
CA ALA A 128 15.61 3.59 -12.79
C ALA A 128 16.10 5.05 -12.65
N MET A 129 15.20 5.99 -12.37
CA MET A 129 15.54 7.40 -12.13
C MET A 129 16.48 7.54 -10.91
N ALA A 130 16.20 6.85 -9.80
CA ALA A 130 17.04 6.92 -8.60
C ALA A 130 18.47 6.46 -8.87
N PHE A 131 18.65 5.38 -9.64
CA PHE A 131 19.98 4.92 -10.03
C PHE A 131 20.69 5.92 -10.94
N CYS A 132 20.03 6.41 -11.99
CA CYS A 132 20.62 7.40 -12.90
C CYS A 132 20.98 8.71 -12.19
N ASP A 133 20.08 9.25 -11.35
CA ASP A 133 20.33 10.47 -10.56
C ASP A 133 21.50 10.30 -9.57
N SER A 134 21.75 9.06 -9.13
CA SER A 134 22.88 8.74 -8.27
C SER A 134 24.19 8.48 -9.03
N GLY A 135 24.20 8.56 -10.36
CA GLY A 135 25.37 8.33 -11.18
C GLY A 135 25.76 6.85 -11.35
N ILE A 136 24.87 5.91 -11.03
CA ILE A 136 25.07 4.50 -11.42
C ILE A 136 24.83 4.41 -12.93
N ALA A 137 25.85 3.93 -13.66
CA ALA A 137 25.79 3.84 -15.11
C ALA A 137 24.63 2.91 -15.58
N PRO A 138 23.92 3.26 -16.67
CA PRO A 138 22.78 2.50 -17.19
C PRO A 138 23.04 1.01 -17.48
N GLU A 139 24.30 0.61 -17.69
CA GLU A 139 24.72 -0.77 -17.96
C GLU A 139 24.97 -1.58 -16.68
N ARG A 140 25.08 -0.88 -15.54
CA ARG A 140 25.36 -1.46 -14.22
C ARG A 140 24.10 -1.85 -13.47
N PHE A 141 22.92 -1.66 -14.03
CA PHE A 141 21.67 -2.14 -13.46
C PHE A 141 20.68 -2.63 -14.51
N ALA A 142 19.73 -3.47 -14.08
CA ALA A 142 18.57 -3.88 -14.87
C ALA A 142 17.33 -3.87 -13.99
N VAL A 143 16.23 -3.32 -14.50
CA VAL A 143 14.93 -3.29 -13.82
C VAL A 143 13.94 -4.16 -14.58
N GLU A 144 13.42 -5.19 -13.91
CA GLU A 144 12.26 -5.96 -14.37
C GLU A 144 11.04 -5.53 -13.58
N ALA A 145 9.91 -5.41 -14.29
CA ALA A 145 8.66 -4.92 -13.77
C ALA A 145 7.56 -5.88 -14.22
N ILE A 146 6.82 -6.42 -13.26
CA ILE A 146 5.82 -7.45 -13.52
C ILE A 146 4.47 -6.98 -13.00
N ASP A 147 3.40 -7.24 -13.75
CA ASP A 147 2.03 -7.03 -13.28
C ASP A 147 1.06 -8.03 -13.91
N VAL A 148 -0.08 -8.24 -13.24
CA VAL A 148 -1.18 -9.07 -13.72
C VAL A 148 -2.13 -8.30 -14.64
N SER A 149 -2.08 -6.96 -14.61
CA SER A 149 -2.89 -6.07 -15.44
C SER A 149 -2.16 -5.68 -16.73
N GLU A 150 -2.55 -6.28 -17.86
CA GLU A 150 -2.01 -5.89 -19.18
C GLU A 150 -2.37 -4.42 -19.50
N ARG A 151 -3.51 -3.93 -19.02
CA ARG A 151 -3.89 -2.51 -19.18
C ARG A 151 -2.93 -1.58 -18.45
N ALA A 152 -2.53 -1.94 -17.22
CA ALA A 152 -1.56 -1.16 -16.47
C ALA A 152 -0.17 -1.21 -17.13
N LEU A 153 0.25 -2.39 -17.62
CA LEU A 153 1.50 -2.54 -18.36
C LEU A 153 1.51 -1.76 -19.67
N ALA A 154 0.40 -1.70 -20.40
CA ALA A 154 0.27 -0.88 -21.60
C ALA A 154 0.46 0.62 -21.28
N ASN A 155 -0.12 1.10 -20.19
CA ASN A 155 0.11 2.46 -19.70
C ASN A 155 1.57 2.69 -19.29
N ALA A 156 2.18 1.72 -18.61
CA ALA A 156 3.59 1.77 -18.21
C ALA A 156 4.53 1.87 -19.42
N ARG A 157 4.30 1.04 -20.45
CA ARG A 157 5.07 1.07 -21.72
C ARG A 157 4.85 2.37 -22.49
N ARG A 158 3.66 2.97 -22.43
CA ARG A 158 3.39 4.29 -23.01
C ARG A 158 4.20 5.41 -22.34
N ALA A 159 4.56 5.22 -21.07
CA ALA A 159 5.41 6.13 -20.28
C ALA A 159 4.94 7.60 -20.32
N HIS A 160 3.63 7.80 -20.31
CA HIS A 160 2.97 9.10 -20.31
C HIS A 160 1.99 9.19 -19.15
N TYR A 161 2.16 10.22 -18.33
CA TYR A 161 1.57 10.33 -17.01
C TYR A 161 0.84 11.65 -16.81
N GLY A 162 -0.35 11.55 -16.21
CA GLY A 162 -1.11 12.72 -15.77
C GLY A 162 -0.63 13.26 -14.42
N ARG A 163 -1.29 14.32 -13.94
CA ARG A 163 -0.96 15.00 -12.68
C ARG A 163 -0.94 14.04 -11.47
N ASN A 164 -1.83 13.06 -11.44
CA ASN A 164 -2.02 12.17 -10.29
C ASN A 164 -0.83 11.24 -10.02
N ALA A 165 0.05 11.03 -11.00
CA ALA A 165 1.28 10.26 -10.84
C ALA A 165 2.36 11.04 -10.07
N PHE A 166 2.20 12.36 -9.94
CA PHE A 166 3.16 13.25 -9.27
C PHE A 166 2.54 13.76 -7.96
N ARG A 167 2.76 13.02 -6.87
CA ARG A 167 2.27 13.36 -5.53
C ARG A 167 3.39 13.79 -4.59
N GLY A 168 3.03 14.52 -3.55
CA GLY A 168 3.95 14.99 -2.53
C GLY A 168 4.85 16.15 -2.99
N HIS A 169 5.86 16.45 -2.19
CA HIS A 169 6.69 17.66 -2.33
C HIS A 169 7.96 17.42 -3.18
N ALA A 170 8.37 16.16 -3.35
CA ALA A 170 9.63 15.79 -3.98
C ALA A 170 9.51 15.66 -5.51
N ILE A 171 8.99 16.68 -6.21
CA ILE A 171 8.74 16.62 -7.66
C ILE A 171 9.93 17.01 -8.53
N GLY A 172 11.10 17.30 -7.94
CA GLY A 172 12.28 17.76 -8.69
C GLY A 172 12.82 16.75 -9.72
N PHE A 173 12.50 15.46 -9.58
CA PHE A 173 12.83 14.45 -10.59
C PHE A 173 12.05 14.67 -11.89
N ARG A 174 10.85 15.25 -11.82
CA ARG A 174 10.00 15.46 -13.00
C ARG A 174 10.69 16.37 -14.00
N ASP A 175 11.26 17.46 -13.52
CA ASP A 175 11.91 18.45 -14.38
C ASP A 175 13.23 17.91 -14.98
N ARG A 176 13.81 16.84 -14.41
CA ARG A 176 15.00 16.15 -14.94
C ARG A 176 14.66 15.06 -15.96
N HIS A 177 13.59 14.31 -15.71
CA HIS A 177 13.32 13.04 -16.40
C HIS A 177 12.08 13.05 -17.29
N PHE A 178 11.33 14.14 -17.32
CA PHE A 178 10.10 14.23 -18.10
C PHE A 178 10.05 15.48 -18.97
N GLU A 179 9.41 15.32 -20.12
CA GLU A 179 9.02 16.40 -21.00
C GLU A 179 7.53 16.70 -20.79
N ARG A 180 7.20 17.98 -20.60
CA ARG A 180 5.79 18.41 -20.54
C ARG A 180 5.16 18.30 -21.92
N THR A 181 3.96 17.73 -21.97
CA THR A 181 3.12 17.59 -23.17
C THR A 181 1.79 18.32 -22.95
N ASN A 182 0.91 18.30 -23.96
CA ASN A 182 -0.40 18.96 -23.87
C ASN A 182 -1.32 18.31 -22.84
N ASP A 183 -1.19 17.00 -22.64
CA ASP A 183 -2.09 16.16 -21.85
C ASP A 183 -1.38 15.46 -20.67
N GLY A 184 -0.14 15.86 -20.35
CA GLY A 184 0.59 15.32 -19.21
C GLY A 184 2.10 15.47 -19.33
N TRP A 185 2.82 14.44 -18.90
CA TRP A 185 4.28 14.38 -18.92
C TRP A 185 4.74 13.06 -19.53
N ARG A 186 5.65 13.14 -20.48
CA ARG A 186 6.27 11.97 -21.12
C ARG A 186 7.63 11.72 -20.50
N LEU A 187 7.88 10.50 -20.05
CA LEU A 187 9.17 10.09 -19.50
C LEU A 187 10.23 10.07 -20.61
N ASN A 188 11.46 10.48 -20.27
CA ASN A 188 12.60 10.42 -21.17
C ASN A 188 12.88 8.97 -21.59
N ALA A 189 13.04 8.74 -22.90
CA ALA A 189 13.27 7.40 -23.47
C ALA A 189 14.47 6.67 -22.83
N ALA A 190 15.53 7.40 -22.50
CA ALA A 190 16.72 6.84 -21.85
C ALA A 190 16.43 6.19 -20.49
N ILE A 191 15.41 6.67 -19.75
CA ILE A 191 14.93 6.02 -18.53
C ILE A 191 13.95 4.91 -18.86
N ALA A 192 13.03 5.15 -19.80
CA ALA A 192 12.00 4.18 -20.18
C ALA A 192 12.60 2.84 -20.64
N GLU A 193 13.67 2.91 -21.44
CA GLU A 193 14.41 1.75 -21.96
C GLU A 193 15.16 0.94 -20.90
N ARG A 194 15.24 1.42 -19.64
CA ARG A 194 15.88 0.68 -18.54
C ARG A 194 14.95 -0.31 -17.86
N VAL A 195 13.66 -0.25 -18.14
CA VAL A 195 12.65 -1.09 -17.49
C VAL A 195 12.06 -2.08 -18.49
N ARG A 196 12.05 -3.36 -18.12
CA ARG A 196 11.40 -4.42 -18.90
C ARG A 196 10.08 -4.81 -18.24
N PHE A 197 8.98 -4.72 -18.99
CA PHE A 197 7.64 -5.04 -18.50
C PHE A 197 7.18 -6.42 -18.97
N THR A 198 6.81 -7.28 -18.01
CA THR A 198 6.31 -8.63 -18.26
C THR A 198 4.91 -8.81 -17.65
N HIS A 199 3.99 -9.39 -18.41
CA HIS A 199 2.68 -9.78 -17.90
C HIS A 199 2.79 -11.15 -17.23
N ALA A 200 2.58 -11.16 -15.91
CA ALA A 200 2.56 -12.39 -15.14
C ALA A 200 1.92 -12.18 -13.77
N ASN A 201 1.41 -13.26 -13.21
CA ASN A 201 0.85 -13.29 -11.87
C ASN A 201 1.91 -13.76 -10.86
N LEU A 202 2.12 -13.00 -9.78
CA LEU A 202 3.04 -13.31 -8.69
C LEU A 202 2.91 -14.77 -8.20
N LEU A 203 1.69 -15.27 -8.02
CA LEU A 203 1.46 -16.62 -7.49
C LEU A 203 1.81 -17.74 -8.47
N GLN A 204 1.98 -17.41 -9.75
CA GLN A 204 2.24 -18.34 -10.85
C GLN A 204 3.64 -18.15 -11.46
N LEU A 205 4.45 -17.24 -10.92
CA LEU A 205 5.83 -17.08 -11.38
C LEU A 205 6.61 -18.35 -11.08
N ASP A 206 7.32 -18.86 -12.10
CA ASP A 206 8.36 -19.86 -11.92
C ASP A 206 9.69 -19.13 -11.59
N PRO A 207 10.19 -19.20 -10.35
CA PRO A 207 11.43 -18.53 -9.98
C PRO A 207 12.65 -19.04 -10.76
N HIS A 208 12.59 -20.25 -11.34
CA HIS A 208 13.67 -20.81 -12.15
C HIS A 208 13.74 -20.23 -13.56
N ALA A 209 12.67 -19.58 -14.03
CA ALA A 209 12.65 -18.86 -15.30
C ALA A 209 13.41 -17.52 -15.24
N PHE A 210 13.77 -17.06 -14.04
CA PHE A 210 14.46 -15.80 -13.81
C PHE A 210 15.86 -16.04 -13.22
N GLU A 211 16.81 -15.20 -13.63
CA GLU A 211 17.97 -14.97 -12.76
C GLU A 211 17.48 -14.36 -11.43
N ARG A 212 18.21 -14.59 -10.34
CA ARG A 212 17.86 -14.04 -9.02
C ARG A 212 18.12 -12.53 -8.94
N PHE A 213 17.32 -11.82 -8.13
CA PHE A 213 17.36 -10.37 -7.99
C PHE A 213 18.08 -9.94 -6.71
N ASP A 214 18.93 -8.91 -6.81
CA ASP A 214 19.55 -8.30 -5.64
C ASP A 214 18.52 -7.58 -4.77
N PHE A 215 17.51 -7.00 -5.42
CA PHE A 215 16.46 -6.23 -4.77
C PHE A 215 15.10 -6.57 -5.38
N VAL A 216 14.10 -6.81 -4.55
CA VAL A 216 12.71 -7.02 -4.97
C VAL A 216 11.84 -5.99 -4.26
N PHE A 217 11.00 -5.27 -5.00
CA PHE A 217 9.96 -4.41 -4.48
C PHE A 217 8.63 -5.12 -4.66
N CYS A 218 7.98 -5.44 -3.54
CA CYS A 218 6.63 -6.00 -3.51
C CYS A 218 5.81 -5.24 -2.47
N ARG A 219 5.19 -4.16 -2.93
CA ARG A 219 4.62 -3.12 -2.08
C ARG A 219 3.13 -2.96 -2.33
N ASN A 220 2.38 -2.91 -1.24
CA ASN A 220 0.96 -2.58 -1.21
C ASN A 220 0.07 -3.53 -2.03
N VAL A 221 0.44 -4.80 -2.10
CA VAL A 221 -0.35 -5.85 -2.78
C VAL A 221 -0.72 -6.98 -1.83
N LEU A 222 0.17 -7.36 -0.92
CA LEU A 222 -0.02 -8.53 -0.05
C LEU A 222 -1.12 -8.29 0.97
N ILE A 223 -1.47 -7.01 1.20
CA ILE A 223 -2.61 -6.60 2.03
C ILE A 223 -3.97 -7.04 1.48
N TYR A 224 -4.05 -7.43 0.21
CA TYR A 224 -5.27 -7.90 -0.43
C TYR A 224 -5.38 -9.43 -0.46
N PHE A 225 -4.41 -10.13 0.11
CA PHE A 225 -4.34 -11.58 0.13
C PHE A 225 -4.68 -12.12 1.52
N ASP A 226 -5.31 -13.29 1.56
CA ASP A 226 -5.49 -14.03 2.80
C ASP A 226 -4.14 -14.55 3.36
N PRO A 227 -4.09 -15.01 4.62
CA PRO A 227 -2.84 -15.47 5.21
C PRO A 227 -2.13 -16.60 4.44
N ALA A 228 -2.86 -17.57 3.88
CA ALA A 228 -2.26 -18.70 3.16
C ALA A 228 -1.62 -18.24 1.85
N THR A 229 -2.29 -17.33 1.16
CA THR A 229 -1.86 -16.70 -0.09
C THR A 229 -0.70 -15.76 0.15
N GLN A 230 -0.69 -15.01 1.26
CA GLN A 230 0.47 -14.21 1.70
C GLN A 230 1.72 -15.07 1.86
N SER A 231 1.63 -16.20 2.58
CA SER A 231 2.78 -17.10 2.76
C SER A 231 3.21 -17.73 1.43
N ALA A 232 2.27 -18.06 0.52
CA ALA A 232 2.59 -18.56 -0.81
C ALA A 232 3.34 -17.53 -1.66
N ALA A 233 2.84 -16.29 -1.70
CA ALA A 233 3.49 -15.18 -2.39
C ALA A 233 4.90 -14.93 -1.85
N LEU A 234 5.09 -14.97 -0.53
CA LEU A 234 6.41 -14.75 0.06
C LEU A 234 7.41 -15.87 -0.28
N ARG A 235 6.98 -17.12 -0.39
CA ARG A 235 7.86 -18.21 -0.86
C ARG A 235 8.36 -17.96 -2.28
N VAL A 236 7.50 -17.44 -3.17
CA VAL A 236 7.90 -17.06 -4.52
C VAL A 236 8.89 -15.90 -4.49
N LEU A 237 8.60 -14.84 -3.73
CA LEU A 237 9.49 -13.67 -3.59
C LEU A 237 10.86 -14.07 -3.02
N ASP A 238 10.91 -14.93 -2.02
CA ASP A 238 12.17 -15.42 -1.43
C ASP A 238 12.98 -16.26 -2.42
N ALA A 239 12.31 -17.11 -3.22
CA ALA A 239 12.95 -17.90 -4.26
C ALA A 239 13.54 -17.01 -5.38
N LEU A 240 12.94 -15.86 -5.66
CA LEU A 240 13.44 -14.88 -6.63
C LEU A 240 14.64 -14.06 -6.09
N LEU A 241 14.83 -13.97 -4.79
CA LEU A 241 15.93 -13.21 -4.19
C LEU A 241 17.30 -13.91 -4.41
N ALA A 242 18.31 -13.09 -4.68
CA ALA A 242 19.71 -13.49 -4.64
C ALA A 242 20.20 -13.60 -3.18
N ASP A 243 21.36 -14.22 -2.98
CA ASP A 243 21.95 -14.29 -1.65
C ASP A 243 22.31 -12.89 -1.14
N GLY A 244 21.95 -12.64 0.12
CA GLY A 244 21.99 -11.32 0.75
C GLY A 244 21.03 -10.29 0.13
N GLY A 245 20.11 -10.72 -0.75
CA GLY A 245 19.16 -9.84 -1.42
C GLY A 245 18.18 -9.20 -0.45
N MET A 246 17.54 -8.12 -0.88
CA MET A 246 16.61 -7.35 -0.05
C MET A 246 15.21 -7.31 -0.67
N LEU A 247 14.19 -7.59 0.14
CA LEU A 247 12.79 -7.37 -0.18
C LEU A 247 12.31 -6.05 0.45
N PHE A 248 11.82 -5.14 -0.38
CA PHE A 248 11.17 -3.89 0.03
C PHE A 248 9.65 -4.10 -0.02
N VAL A 249 8.98 -3.83 1.11
CA VAL A 249 7.53 -3.95 1.24
C VAL A 249 6.89 -2.63 1.65
N GLY A 250 5.57 -2.53 1.52
CA GLY A 250 4.80 -1.41 2.02
C GLY A 250 4.75 -1.42 3.56
N PRO A 251 4.51 -0.25 4.20
CA PRO A 251 4.45 -0.16 5.66
C PRO A 251 3.48 -1.16 6.31
N ALA A 252 2.32 -1.38 5.67
CA ALA A 252 1.29 -2.29 6.16
C ALA A 252 1.66 -3.78 6.10
N GLU A 253 2.70 -4.15 5.34
CA GLU A 253 3.12 -5.53 5.07
C GLU A 253 4.31 -5.95 5.95
N THR A 254 4.91 -5.02 6.68
CA THR A 254 6.04 -5.25 7.61
C THR A 254 5.76 -6.36 8.63
N GLY A 255 4.57 -6.37 9.23
CA GLY A 255 4.17 -7.38 10.20
C GLY A 255 4.07 -8.78 9.58
N LEU A 256 3.68 -8.88 8.31
CA LEU A 256 3.71 -10.15 7.57
C LEU A 256 5.14 -10.66 7.41
N MET A 257 6.07 -9.80 7.00
CA MET A 257 7.48 -10.18 6.84
C MET A 257 8.07 -10.77 8.12
N MET A 258 7.81 -10.13 9.27
CA MET A 258 8.30 -10.60 10.56
C MET A 258 7.69 -11.96 10.97
N ARG A 259 6.38 -12.16 10.75
CA ARG A 259 5.71 -13.44 11.04
C ARG A 259 6.26 -14.60 10.22
N GLU A 260 6.65 -14.33 8.98
CA GLU A 260 7.21 -15.32 8.07
C GLU A 260 8.74 -15.49 8.23
N GLY A 261 9.32 -14.93 9.30
CA GLY A 261 10.72 -15.16 9.65
C GLY A 261 11.73 -14.30 8.89
N MET A 262 11.30 -13.28 8.14
CA MET A 262 12.20 -12.34 7.50
C MET A 262 12.74 -11.33 8.52
N ARG A 263 14.03 -10.98 8.39
CA ARG A 263 14.70 -10.03 9.30
C ARG A 263 14.70 -8.63 8.69
N SER A 264 14.27 -7.63 9.47
CA SER A 264 14.38 -6.23 9.04
C SER A 264 15.85 -5.83 8.86
N ALA A 265 16.13 -5.10 7.79
CA ALA A 265 17.43 -4.48 7.52
C ALA A 265 17.73 -3.27 8.45
N LYS A 266 16.76 -2.87 9.29
CA LYS A 266 16.87 -1.74 10.23
C LYS A 266 17.24 -0.41 9.55
N ILE A 267 16.82 -0.24 8.30
CA ILE A 267 16.94 1.04 7.58
C ILE A 267 15.65 1.83 7.81
N PRO A 268 15.71 3.00 8.48
CA PRO A 268 14.52 3.77 8.80
C PRO A 268 13.67 4.07 7.57
N LEU A 269 12.36 3.82 7.68
CA LEU A 269 11.33 4.13 6.67
C LEU A 269 11.50 3.46 5.29
N ALA A 270 12.51 2.60 5.11
CA ALA A 270 12.72 1.88 3.87
C ALA A 270 11.94 0.55 3.79
N PHE A 271 11.48 0.04 4.94
CA PHE A 271 10.70 -1.21 5.05
C PHE A 271 11.36 -2.39 4.30
N ALA A 272 12.69 -2.46 4.43
CA ALA A 272 13.53 -3.45 3.78
C ALA A 272 13.80 -4.66 4.68
N PHE A 273 13.73 -5.86 4.10
CA PHE A 273 13.85 -7.15 4.77
C PHE A 273 14.79 -8.09 4.00
N GLN A 274 15.44 -8.98 4.72
CA GLN A 274 16.32 -10.01 4.17
C GLN A 274 16.02 -11.36 4.82
N ARG A 275 16.50 -12.43 4.19
CA ARG A 275 16.50 -13.77 4.80
C ARG A 275 17.10 -13.72 6.19
N ALA A 276 16.48 -14.43 7.12
CA ALA A 276 17.15 -14.81 8.35
C ALA A 276 18.29 -15.75 7.96
N GLU A 277 19.53 -15.37 8.27
CA GLU A 277 20.63 -16.33 8.24
C GLU A 277 20.34 -17.41 9.29
N PRO A 278 20.68 -18.69 9.03
CA PRO A 278 20.69 -19.68 10.09
C PRO A 278 21.57 -19.13 11.20
N GLU A 279 21.01 -19.05 12.41
CA GLU A 279 21.69 -18.50 13.58
C GLU A 279 23.03 -19.21 13.71
N ALA A 280 24.13 -18.49 13.41
CA ALA A 280 25.46 -18.99 13.72
C ALA A 280 25.46 -19.25 15.22
N GLN A 281 25.65 -20.52 15.61
CA GLN A 281 25.71 -20.91 17.02
C GLN A 281 26.59 -19.89 17.74
N PRO A 282 26.10 -19.27 18.83
CA PRO A 282 26.85 -18.23 19.50
C PRO A 282 28.18 -18.85 19.93
N VAL A 283 29.26 -18.40 19.29
CA VAL A 283 30.62 -18.70 19.76
C VAL A 283 30.65 -18.13 21.17
N ALA A 284 30.76 -19.00 22.17
CA ALA A 284 30.69 -18.65 23.58
C ALA A 284 31.53 -17.40 23.83
N ALA A 285 30.86 -16.28 24.15
CA ALA A 285 31.53 -15.03 24.41
C ALA A 285 32.49 -15.26 25.59
N ALA A 286 33.79 -15.02 25.36
CA ALA A 286 34.77 -14.98 26.43
C ALA A 286 34.30 -13.97 27.50
N PRO A 287 34.47 -14.26 28.80
CA PRO A 287 33.92 -13.44 29.86
C PRO A 287 34.43 -12.00 29.76
N ILE A 288 33.49 -11.07 29.56
CA ILE A 288 33.76 -9.64 29.56
C ILE A 288 34.19 -9.25 30.98
N LYS A 289 35.42 -8.72 31.14
CA LYS A 289 35.87 -8.18 32.42
C LYS A 289 34.93 -7.05 32.86
N PRO A 290 34.47 -7.03 34.12
CA PRO A 290 33.54 -6.01 34.59
C PRO A 290 34.17 -4.61 34.45
N TRP A 291 33.44 -3.74 33.77
CA TRP A 291 33.79 -2.33 33.61
C TRP A 291 33.65 -1.61 34.96
N ILE A 292 34.73 -0.98 35.43
CA ILE A 292 34.72 -0.10 36.60
C ILE A 292 34.42 1.32 36.10
N ALA A 293 33.28 1.88 36.50
CA ALA A 293 32.87 3.23 36.09
C ALA A 293 33.76 4.32 36.74
N PRO A 294 34.16 5.38 36.00
CA PRO A 294 34.85 6.52 36.59
C PRO A 294 33.91 7.43 37.39
N SER A 295 34.34 7.81 38.58
CA SER A 295 33.61 8.51 39.64
C SER A 295 33.67 10.04 39.53
N LYS A 296 33.08 10.62 38.48
CA LYS A 296 32.77 12.06 38.47
C LYS A 296 31.30 12.31 38.13
N PRO A 297 30.55 13.06 38.97
CA PRO A 297 29.17 13.39 38.68
C PRO A 297 29.08 14.41 37.54
N LEU A 298 28.15 14.19 36.62
CA LEU A 298 27.79 15.15 35.58
C LEU A 298 26.92 16.28 36.18
N PRO A 299 27.00 17.52 35.66
CA PRO A 299 26.23 18.65 36.18
C PRO A 299 24.73 18.49 35.88
N ALA A 300 23.89 18.84 36.87
CA ALA A 300 22.44 18.76 36.80
C ALA A 300 21.87 19.87 35.91
N TRP A 301 21.00 19.48 34.96
CA TRP A 301 20.21 20.40 34.15
C TRP A 301 18.91 20.73 34.90
N THR A 302 18.61 22.02 35.09
CA THR A 302 17.36 22.49 35.68
C THR A 302 16.31 22.77 34.60
N VAL A 303 15.13 22.15 34.75
CA VAL A 303 13.96 22.35 33.89
C VAL A 303 13.13 23.52 34.45
N PRO A 304 12.65 24.49 33.65
CA PRO A 304 11.77 25.55 34.14
C PRO A 304 10.33 25.09 34.32
N ALA A 305 9.64 25.62 35.33
CA ALA A 305 8.26 25.26 35.66
C ALA A 305 7.20 25.85 34.69
N PRO A 306 6.10 25.13 34.39
CA PRO A 306 5.05 25.61 33.49
C PRO A 306 4.12 26.63 34.17
N ARG A 307 3.57 27.56 33.38
CA ARG A 307 2.55 28.54 33.83
C ARG A 307 1.13 27.97 33.70
N PRO A 308 0.19 28.33 34.59
CA PRO A 308 -1.19 27.88 34.50
C PRO A 308 -2.02 28.78 33.56
N VAL A 309 -2.91 28.16 32.78
CA VAL A 309 -3.92 28.85 31.96
C VAL A 309 -5.30 28.34 32.36
N THR A 310 -6.22 29.25 32.68
CA THR A 310 -7.62 28.95 33.01
C THR A 310 -8.49 28.94 31.74
N PRO A 311 -9.47 28.02 31.61
CA PRO A 311 -10.37 27.98 30.46
C PRO A 311 -11.59 28.91 30.66
N ALA A 312 -12.01 29.59 29.59
CA ALA A 312 -13.28 30.34 29.53
C ALA A 312 -14.41 29.44 28.99
N PRO A 313 -15.66 29.58 29.48
CA PRO A 313 -16.78 28.73 29.08
C PRO A 313 -17.61 29.36 27.96
N TRP A 314 -18.10 28.55 27.03
CA TRP A 314 -19.28 28.91 26.23
C TRP A 314 -20.20 27.70 26.05
N LEU A 315 -21.41 27.86 26.57
CA LEU A 315 -22.59 27.03 26.33
C LEU A 315 -23.13 27.33 24.92
N ILE A 316 -23.46 26.29 24.15
CA ILE A 316 -24.47 26.38 23.09
C ILE A 316 -25.42 25.18 23.21
N LYS A 317 -26.73 25.47 23.26
CA LYS A 317 -27.83 24.49 23.26
C LYS A 317 -28.09 23.96 21.84
N PRO A 318 -28.52 22.70 21.67
CA PRO A 318 -28.79 22.13 20.35
C PRO A 318 -30.08 22.72 19.76
N VAL A 319 -30.01 23.11 18.48
CA VAL A 319 -31.17 23.43 17.64
C VAL A 319 -31.44 22.23 16.75
N ALA A 320 -32.65 21.70 16.79
CA ALA A 320 -33.12 20.65 15.89
C ALA A 320 -34.00 21.27 14.80
N VAL A 321 -33.69 21.07 13.52
CA VAL A 321 -34.68 21.05 12.42
C VAL A 321 -34.23 20.13 11.27
N LYS A 322 -35.18 19.26 10.88
CA LYS A 322 -35.49 18.49 9.65
C LYS A 322 -34.48 18.29 8.51
N ARG A 323 -34.54 17.04 8.00
CA ARG A 323 -34.02 16.50 6.73
C ARG A 323 -34.59 17.23 5.50
N ASP A 324 -33.72 17.45 4.51
CA ASP A 324 -34.03 17.35 3.08
C ASP A 324 -32.74 17.15 2.24
N ASP A 325 -32.93 16.66 1.02
CA ASP A 325 -31.96 16.10 0.07
C ASP A 325 -30.80 17.04 -0.31
N THR A 326 -29.57 16.72 0.10
CA THR A 326 -28.33 17.28 -0.47
C THR A 326 -27.22 16.25 -0.37
N ALA A 327 -26.35 16.17 -1.40
CA ALA A 327 -25.20 15.27 -1.49
C ALA A 327 -24.51 15.06 -0.14
N ALA A 328 -24.35 13.79 0.29
CA ALA A 328 -23.78 13.44 1.58
C ALA A 328 -22.42 14.14 1.72
N THR A 329 -22.33 15.12 2.63
CA THR A 329 -21.08 15.81 2.91
C THR A 329 -20.35 15.10 4.03
N LEU A 330 -19.02 15.11 4.01
CA LEU A 330 -18.24 14.53 5.11
C LEU A 330 -18.56 15.18 6.46
N THR A 331 -18.92 16.47 6.46
CA THR A 331 -19.41 17.19 7.64
C THR A 331 -20.68 16.58 8.23
N GLN A 332 -21.61 16.14 7.39
CA GLN A 332 -22.82 15.46 7.84
C GLN A 332 -22.51 14.08 8.43
N ALA A 333 -21.61 13.32 7.79
CA ALA A 333 -21.17 12.03 8.32
C ALA A 333 -20.49 12.18 9.69
N ARG A 334 -19.67 13.22 9.87
CA ARG A 334 -19.05 13.56 11.15
C ARG A 334 -20.09 13.90 12.21
N ALA A 335 -21.07 14.75 11.88
CA ALA A 335 -22.13 15.12 12.81
C ALA A 335 -22.97 13.92 13.27
N LEU A 336 -23.20 12.93 12.39
CA LEU A 336 -23.88 11.68 12.75
C LEU A 336 -23.03 10.82 13.69
N ALA A 337 -21.71 10.76 13.46
CA ALA A 337 -20.79 10.05 14.36
C ALA A 337 -20.74 10.70 15.74
N ASP A 338 -20.64 12.03 15.79
CA ASP A 338 -20.63 12.81 17.04
C ASP A 338 -21.95 12.68 17.81
N ALA A 339 -23.07 12.47 17.10
CA ALA A 339 -24.38 12.18 17.68
C ALA A 339 -24.56 10.71 18.11
N GLY A 340 -23.54 9.86 17.97
CA GLY A 340 -23.59 8.43 18.30
C GLY A 340 -24.41 7.58 17.32
N GLN A 341 -24.84 8.14 16.19
CA GLN A 341 -25.60 7.43 15.15
C GLN A 341 -24.64 6.70 14.20
N LEU A 342 -23.90 5.71 14.73
CA LEU A 342 -22.77 5.07 14.05
C LEU A 342 -23.15 4.45 12.68
N ASP A 343 -24.31 3.80 12.59
CA ASP A 343 -24.78 3.19 11.34
C ASP A 343 -25.09 4.24 10.27
N ALA A 344 -25.76 5.33 10.65
CA ALA A 344 -26.04 6.42 9.74
C ALA A 344 -24.76 7.17 9.33
N ALA A 345 -23.82 7.33 10.27
CA ALA A 345 -22.53 7.95 10.04
C ALA A 345 -21.68 7.16 9.05
N GLU A 346 -21.66 5.83 9.17
CA GLU A 346 -20.95 4.96 8.24
C GLU A 346 -21.55 5.02 6.84
N VAL A 347 -22.88 4.94 6.72
CA VAL A 347 -23.58 5.06 5.44
C VAL A 347 -23.26 6.39 4.78
N ALA A 348 -23.32 7.49 5.54
CA ALA A 348 -23.00 8.83 5.03
C ALA A 348 -21.53 8.97 4.64
N ALA A 349 -20.59 8.42 5.42
CA ALA A 349 -19.17 8.44 5.12
C ALA A 349 -18.84 7.61 3.86
N ARG A 350 -19.48 6.44 3.70
CA ARG A 350 -19.33 5.59 2.50
C ARG A 350 -19.94 6.25 1.26
N ALA A 351 -21.12 6.86 1.38
CA ALA A 351 -21.74 7.62 0.30
C ALA A 351 -20.86 8.82 -0.13
N TYR A 352 -20.21 9.50 0.82
CA TYR A 352 -19.23 10.54 0.51
C TYR A 352 -18.03 9.98 -0.26
N LEU A 353 -17.53 8.79 0.12
CA LEU A 353 -16.42 8.12 -0.57
C LEU A 353 -16.77 7.65 -1.99
N GLU A 354 -18.05 7.51 -2.36
CA GLU A 354 -18.44 7.19 -3.75
C GLU A 354 -18.06 8.31 -4.73
N SER A 355 -18.09 9.56 -4.27
CA SER A 355 -17.69 10.73 -5.06
C SER A 355 -16.28 11.24 -4.71
N HIS A 356 -15.72 10.81 -3.58
CA HIS A 356 -14.43 11.28 -3.04
C HIS A 356 -13.55 10.12 -2.58
N THR A 357 -13.22 9.20 -3.50
CA THR A 357 -12.49 7.95 -3.22
C THR A 357 -11.12 8.11 -2.57
N SER A 358 -10.52 9.32 -2.61
CA SER A 358 -9.20 9.64 -2.06
C SER A 358 -9.25 10.53 -0.80
N SER A 359 -10.41 10.64 -0.15
CA SER A 359 -10.54 11.43 1.08
C SER A 359 -9.95 10.71 2.31
N ALA A 360 -8.78 11.16 2.75
CA ALA A 360 -8.14 10.65 3.96
C ALA A 360 -9.02 10.86 5.22
N ASP A 361 -9.66 12.03 5.33
CA ASP A 361 -10.56 12.36 6.44
C ASP A 361 -11.79 11.44 6.52
N ALA A 362 -12.31 10.98 5.38
CA ALA A 362 -13.44 10.06 5.32
C ALA A 362 -13.04 8.65 5.77
N TYR A 363 -11.85 8.17 5.37
CA TYR A 363 -11.32 6.92 5.90
C TYR A 363 -10.97 7.02 7.39
N TYR A 364 -10.43 8.16 7.84
CA TYR A 364 -10.22 8.39 9.28
C TYR A 364 -11.55 8.35 10.05
N LEU A 365 -12.61 8.99 9.54
CA LEU A 365 -13.94 8.94 10.14
C LEU A 365 -14.47 7.50 10.24
N LEU A 366 -14.31 6.69 9.19
CA LEU A 366 -14.69 5.26 9.24
C LEU A 366 -13.88 4.48 10.30
N GLY A 367 -12.62 4.83 10.51
CA GLY A 367 -11.81 4.27 11.59
C GLY A 367 -12.35 4.61 12.97
N VAL A 368 -12.71 5.89 13.20
CA VAL A 368 -13.32 6.34 14.46
C VAL A 368 -14.66 5.67 14.72
N ILE A 369 -15.49 5.50 13.67
CA ILE A 369 -16.77 4.78 13.77
C ILE A 369 -16.55 3.31 14.16
N ALA A 370 -15.53 2.66 13.58
CA ALA A 370 -15.17 1.29 13.92
C ALA A 370 -14.64 1.16 15.36
N ASP A 371 -13.81 2.11 15.84
CA ASP A 371 -13.39 2.17 17.25
C ASP A 371 -14.59 2.29 18.20
N ALA A 372 -15.57 3.13 17.84
CA ALA A 372 -16.80 3.29 18.64
C ALA A 372 -17.65 2.02 18.69
N ARG A 373 -17.44 1.06 17.77
CA ARG A 373 -18.07 -0.27 17.76
C ARG A 373 -17.19 -1.38 18.34
N ASP A 374 -16.00 -1.05 18.85
CA ASP A 374 -14.96 -2.00 19.28
C ASP A 374 -14.52 -2.97 18.16
N ASP A 375 -14.70 -2.59 16.90
CA ASP A 375 -14.17 -3.33 15.74
C ASP A 375 -12.75 -2.86 15.41
N ARG A 376 -11.80 -3.41 16.16
CA ARG A 376 -10.37 -3.04 16.07
C ARG A 376 -9.76 -3.40 14.72
N ALA A 377 -10.23 -4.47 14.09
CA ALA A 377 -9.73 -4.91 12.79
C ALA A 377 -10.12 -3.90 11.70
N ALA A 378 -11.41 -3.52 11.67
CA ALA A 378 -11.89 -2.49 10.75
C ALA A 378 -11.22 -1.14 11.04
N SER A 379 -11.17 -0.72 12.30
CA SER A 379 -10.54 0.55 12.70
C SER A 379 -9.09 0.67 12.22
N ARG A 380 -8.28 -0.37 12.48
CA ARG A 380 -6.89 -0.44 12.01
C ARG A 380 -6.78 -0.35 10.49
N SER A 381 -7.66 -1.04 9.77
CA SER A 381 -7.69 -1.00 8.30
C SER A 381 -8.00 0.41 7.79
N GLN A 382 -9.00 1.08 8.36
CA GLN A 382 -9.39 2.43 7.93
C GLN A 382 -8.35 3.49 8.27
N TYR A 383 -7.70 3.43 9.44
CA TYR A 383 -6.59 4.33 9.77
C TYR A 383 -5.39 4.13 8.85
N LYS A 384 -5.06 2.88 8.50
CA LYS A 384 -4.01 2.61 7.50
C LYS A 384 -4.36 3.23 6.15
N ARG A 385 -5.62 3.16 5.71
CA ARG A 385 -6.09 3.80 4.46
C ARG A 385 -6.04 5.33 4.54
N ALA A 386 -6.40 5.92 5.67
CA ALA A 386 -6.26 7.36 5.89
C ALA A 386 -4.80 7.81 5.80
N LEU A 387 -3.88 7.09 6.45
CA LEU A 387 -2.44 7.37 6.44
C LEU A 387 -1.76 7.11 5.11
N TYR A 388 -2.32 6.20 4.33
CA TYR A 388 -1.88 5.95 2.98
C TYR A 388 -2.16 7.16 2.07
N LEU A 389 -3.37 7.74 2.18
CA LEU A 389 -3.82 8.86 1.35
C LEU A 389 -3.22 10.18 1.82
N ASP A 390 -3.17 10.39 3.13
CA ASP A 390 -2.48 11.50 3.77
C ASP A 390 -1.51 10.97 4.84
N PRO A 391 -0.23 10.78 4.48
CA PRO A 391 0.80 10.36 5.42
C PRO A 391 1.09 11.38 6.54
N ALA A 392 0.53 12.59 6.47
CA ALA A 392 0.60 13.61 7.50
C ALA A 392 -0.70 13.72 8.32
N HIS A 393 -1.66 12.81 8.13
CA HIS A 393 -2.92 12.81 8.88
C HIS A 393 -2.67 12.45 10.35
N ARG A 394 -2.54 13.49 11.18
CA ARG A 394 -2.10 13.40 12.57
C ARG A 394 -3.04 12.55 13.42
N GLU A 395 -4.34 12.75 13.28
CA GLU A 395 -5.35 12.04 14.04
C GLU A 395 -5.27 10.53 13.75
N ALA A 396 -5.15 10.13 12.49
CA ALA A 396 -5.00 8.73 12.12
C ALA A 396 -3.69 8.12 12.66
N LEU A 397 -2.59 8.89 12.72
CA LEU A 397 -1.34 8.44 13.35
C LEU A 397 -1.53 8.15 14.84
N THR A 398 -2.18 9.05 15.56
CA THR A 398 -2.41 8.91 17.00
C THR A 398 -3.36 7.76 17.32
N HIS A 399 -4.46 7.60 16.58
CA HIS A 399 -5.42 6.52 16.83
C HIS A 399 -4.83 5.14 16.47
N LEU A 400 -4.08 5.04 15.36
CA LEU A 400 -3.37 3.81 15.04
C LEU A 400 -2.29 3.48 16.07
N ALA A 401 -1.58 4.48 16.61
CA ALA A 401 -0.62 4.27 17.68
C ALA A 401 -1.29 3.71 18.96
N ALA A 402 -2.47 4.23 19.32
CA ALA A 402 -3.24 3.73 20.46
C ALA A 402 -3.64 2.26 20.27
N LEU A 403 -4.08 1.88 19.06
CA LEU A 403 -4.37 0.48 18.74
C LEU A 403 -3.13 -0.41 18.90
N LEU A 404 -1.99 0.00 18.32
CA LEU A 404 -0.74 -0.74 18.45
C LEU A 404 -0.30 -0.90 19.90
N GLN A 405 -0.52 0.10 20.73
CA GLN A 405 -0.21 0.04 22.15
C GLN A 405 -1.10 -0.96 22.90
N ILE A 406 -2.39 -1.03 22.54
CA ILE A 406 -3.32 -2.05 23.07
C ILE A 406 -2.90 -3.45 22.62
N ASP A 407 -2.39 -3.60 21.40
CA ASP A 407 -1.90 -4.87 20.85
C ASP A 407 -0.51 -5.29 21.40
N GLY A 408 0.12 -4.46 22.23
CA GLY A 408 1.44 -4.72 22.82
C GLY A 408 2.63 -4.29 21.94
N ASP A 409 2.40 -3.67 20.79
CA ASP A 409 3.45 -3.08 19.94
C ASP A 409 3.79 -1.65 20.37
N ALA A 410 4.43 -1.55 21.54
CA ALA A 410 4.88 -0.27 22.10
C ALA A 410 5.91 0.46 21.20
N ALA A 411 6.71 -0.31 20.44
CA ALA A 411 7.71 0.25 19.54
C ALA A 411 7.06 0.91 18.32
N GLY A 412 6.10 0.22 17.68
CA GLY A 412 5.32 0.76 16.57
C GLY A 412 4.48 1.96 16.99
N ALA A 413 3.83 1.89 18.16
CA ALA A 413 3.11 3.02 18.74
C ALA A 413 4.00 4.24 18.93
N GLY A 414 5.20 4.05 19.51
CA GLY A 414 6.17 5.13 19.72
C GLY A 414 6.64 5.79 18.41
N LEU A 415 6.83 5.02 17.34
CA LEU A 415 7.20 5.56 16.02
C LEU A 415 6.11 6.42 15.40
N LEU A 416 4.84 6.00 15.52
CA LEU A 416 3.70 6.75 15.01
C LEU A 416 3.44 8.03 15.81
N LEU A 417 3.58 7.98 17.14
CA LEU A 417 3.47 9.16 18.01
C LEU A 417 4.58 10.17 17.73
N ALA A 418 5.84 9.73 17.65
CA ALA A 418 6.95 10.60 17.31
C ALA A 418 6.78 11.24 15.91
N ARG A 419 6.09 10.57 15.00
CA ARG A 419 5.74 11.12 13.68
C ARG A 419 4.64 12.19 13.79
N ALA A 420 3.60 11.94 14.57
CA ALA A 420 2.53 12.91 14.82
C ALA A 420 3.08 14.20 15.49
N GLU A 421 3.96 14.07 16.48
CA GLU A 421 4.61 15.19 17.17
C GLU A 421 5.48 16.05 16.23
N ARG A 422 6.23 15.42 15.32
CA ARG A 422 7.03 16.16 14.32
C ARG A 422 6.18 17.00 13.36
N LEU A 423 4.92 16.61 13.14
CA LEU A 423 3.99 17.35 12.31
C LEU A 423 3.39 18.55 13.05
N GLU A 424 3.26 18.50 14.38
CA GLU A 424 2.85 19.64 15.21
C GLU A 424 3.96 20.71 15.33
N ALA A 425 5.23 20.30 15.30
CA ALA A 425 6.37 21.20 15.45
C ALA A 425 6.74 22.03 14.19
N ARG A 426 6.07 21.81 13.05
CA ARG A 426 6.27 22.61 11.83
C ARG A 426 5.32 23.81 11.81
N PRO A 427 5.82 25.06 11.71
CA PRO A 427 4.94 26.20 11.48
C PRO A 427 4.26 26.08 10.11
N ARG A 428 2.97 26.45 10.06
CA ARG A 428 2.12 26.44 8.86
C ARG A 428 2.61 27.39 7.78
#